data_AF-A0A830HU92-F1
#
_entry.id   AF-A0A830HU92-F1
#
_cell.length_a   1.000
_cell.length_b   1.000
_cell.length_c   1.000
_cell.angle_alpha   90.00
_cell.angle_beta   90.00
_cell.angle_gamma   90.00
#
_symmetry.space_group_name_H-M   'P 1'
#
loop_
_entity.id
_entity.type
_entity.pdbx_description
1 polymer ?
#
loop_
_entity_poly.entity_id
_entity_poly.type
_entity_poly.pdbx_seq_one_letter_code
_entity_poly.pdbx_strand_id
1 'polypeptide(L)'
;MSLVSQPFLRWSSSSSRDFLVRRGWLPLAFGVRFFGATSSGGGSAGEDWKAAGLGARWAEPTTTMSDIVFVQTGFGCDQHGTSGANKAVARACRDAIMFNALPYMENIMRDNGLAGREDMLINVRVGVPSDLVNSVDVEAVRSSFPYGQMLPVEVVSGGLDFASGRVVTALGDTHDRAVVACVAVTVGIPAK
;
A
#
# COMPACT_ATOMS: atom_id res chain seq x y z
N MET A 1 -34.32 9.26 -36.23
CA MET A 1 -33.17 9.75 -37.02
C MET A 1 -32.70 11.08 -36.44
N SER A 2 -31.60 11.08 -35.68
CA SER A 2 -30.59 12.15 -35.66
C SER A 2 -29.55 11.78 -34.59
N LEU A 3 -28.47 11.12 -35.03
CA LEU A 3 -27.27 10.87 -34.24
C LEU A 3 -26.48 12.18 -34.15
N VAL A 4 -26.24 12.67 -32.94
CA VAL A 4 -25.33 13.79 -32.69
C VAL A 4 -23.92 13.21 -32.56
N SER A 5 -23.10 13.47 -33.57
CA SER A 5 -21.68 13.13 -33.65
C SER A 5 -20.86 14.04 -32.73
N GLN A 6 -20.05 13.43 -31.85
CA GLN A 6 -18.99 14.10 -31.09
C GLN A 6 -17.65 13.91 -31.84
N PRO A 7 -16.80 14.94 -31.99
CA PRO A 7 -15.55 14.81 -32.71
C PRO A 7 -14.44 14.16 -31.87
N PHE A 8 -13.84 13.13 -32.47
CA PHE A 8 -12.62 12.44 -32.08
C PHE A 8 -11.43 13.41 -32.02
N LEU A 9 -10.82 13.60 -30.84
CA LEU A 9 -9.53 14.29 -30.72
C LEU A 9 -8.41 13.33 -31.15
N ARG A 10 -7.85 13.61 -32.33
CA ARG A 10 -6.72 12.91 -32.94
C ARG A 10 -5.41 13.46 -32.40
N TRP A 11 -4.69 12.66 -31.61
CA TRP A 11 -3.33 12.99 -31.17
C TRP A 11 -2.35 12.76 -32.34
N SER A 12 -1.73 13.82 -32.86
CA SER A 12 -0.72 13.73 -33.92
C SER A 12 0.67 13.67 -33.31
N SER A 13 1.39 12.58 -33.58
CA SER A 13 2.82 12.46 -33.32
C SER A 13 3.61 13.24 -34.38
N SER A 14 4.41 14.22 -33.95
CA SER A 14 5.45 14.81 -34.79
C SER A 14 6.81 14.59 -34.14
N SER A 15 7.53 13.64 -34.74
CA SER A 15 8.97 13.43 -34.65
C SER A 15 9.73 14.71 -34.99
N SER A 16 10.77 15.02 -34.23
CA SER A 16 11.92 15.78 -34.72
C SER A 16 13.14 15.41 -33.87
N ARG A 17 13.88 14.42 -34.38
CA ARG A 17 15.34 14.36 -34.27
C ARG A 17 15.88 15.62 -34.93
N ASP A 18 16.75 16.36 -34.25
CA ASP A 18 17.88 17.13 -34.82
C ASP A 18 18.34 18.17 -33.80
N PHE A 19 19.33 17.81 -32.98
CA PHE A 19 20.29 18.79 -32.47
C PHE A 19 21.59 18.08 -32.10
N LEU A 20 22.39 17.78 -33.12
CA LEU A 20 23.81 17.55 -32.97
C LEU A 20 24.52 18.68 -33.70
N VAL A 21 25.42 19.40 -33.02
CA VAL A 21 26.74 19.78 -33.53
C VAL A 21 27.50 20.68 -32.53
N ARG A 22 28.61 20.09 -32.05
CA ARG A 22 29.94 20.67 -31.75
C ARG A 22 30.09 21.67 -30.60
N ARG A 23 30.87 21.24 -29.61
CA ARG A 23 32.18 21.86 -29.26
C ARG A 23 33.01 20.86 -28.45
N GLY A 24 34.19 20.51 -28.97
CA GLY A 24 35.11 19.55 -28.36
C GLY A 24 36.00 20.19 -27.31
N TRP A 25 36.15 19.54 -26.17
CA TRP A 25 37.17 19.79 -25.15
C TRP A 25 37.74 18.44 -24.68
N LEU A 26 39.06 18.38 -24.54
CA LEU A 26 39.88 17.21 -24.23
C LEU A 26 39.53 16.56 -22.87
N PRO A 27 39.75 15.24 -22.69
CA PRO A 27 39.44 14.57 -21.43
C PRO A 27 40.56 14.81 -20.40
N LEU A 28 40.22 15.42 -19.26
CA LEU A 28 41.01 15.30 -18.03
C LEU A 28 40.56 14.04 -17.30
N ALA A 29 41.46 13.06 -17.22
CA ALA A 29 41.26 11.83 -16.48
C ALA A 29 41.21 12.14 -14.97
N PHE A 30 40.00 12.18 -14.40
CA PHE A 30 39.78 12.06 -12.96
C PHE A 30 39.49 10.59 -12.66
N GLY A 31 40.43 9.93 -11.98
CA GLY A 31 40.27 8.57 -11.49
C GLY A 31 39.19 8.51 -10.41
N VAL A 32 38.00 8.05 -10.79
CA VAL A 32 36.98 7.61 -9.84
C VAL A 32 37.33 6.18 -9.45
N ARG A 33 37.85 5.99 -8.23
CA ARG A 33 37.93 4.67 -7.62
C ARG A 33 36.51 4.14 -7.48
N PHE A 34 36.18 3.10 -8.23
CA PHE A 34 35.01 2.26 -7.95
C PHE A 34 35.21 1.64 -6.57
N PHE A 35 34.56 2.20 -5.56
CA PHE A 35 34.26 1.45 -4.34
C PHE A 35 33.36 0.30 -4.75
N GLY A 36 33.82 -0.92 -4.48
CA GLY A 36 33.11 -2.15 -4.83
C GLY A 36 31.67 -2.08 -4.35
N ALA A 37 30.76 -2.48 -5.24
CA ALA A 37 29.36 -2.66 -4.92
C ALA A 37 29.25 -3.66 -3.75
N THR A 38 29.04 -3.16 -2.54
CA THR A 38 28.45 -3.98 -1.50
C THR A 38 27.01 -4.27 -1.94
N SER A 39 26.64 -5.54 -1.93
CA SER A 39 25.27 -5.98 -2.15
C SER A 39 24.39 -5.40 -1.05
N SER A 40 23.82 -4.21 -1.26
CA SER A 40 22.72 -3.72 -0.45
C SER A 40 21.54 -4.65 -0.71
N GLY A 41 21.25 -5.52 0.24
CA GLY A 41 20.02 -6.32 0.23
C GLY A 41 18.84 -5.39 -0.03
N GLY A 42 18.00 -5.75 -1.00
CA GLY A 42 16.81 -4.99 -1.38
C GLY A 42 15.73 -5.05 -0.29
N GLY A 43 15.97 -4.41 0.84
CA GLY A 43 14.92 -4.09 1.80
C GLY A 43 14.09 -2.94 1.22
N SER A 44 12.77 -3.12 1.10
CA SER A 44 11.89 -2.02 0.71
C SER A 44 11.92 -0.96 1.82
N ALA A 45 12.32 0.27 1.50
CA ALA A 45 12.30 1.39 2.44
C ALA A 45 10.88 1.52 3.03
N GLY A 46 10.74 1.26 4.34
CA GLY A 46 9.46 1.28 5.06
C GLY A 46 9.08 -0.01 5.79
N GLU A 47 9.91 -1.05 5.75
CA GLU A 47 9.71 -2.29 6.53
C GLU A 47 10.82 -2.59 7.54
N ASP A 48 11.70 -1.63 7.84
CA ASP A 48 12.85 -1.79 8.76
C ASP A 48 12.44 -2.25 10.17
N TRP A 49 11.20 -1.96 10.56
CA TRP A 49 10.59 -2.42 11.80
C TRP A 49 10.45 -3.94 11.87
N LYS A 50 10.32 -4.66 10.74
CA LYS A 50 10.30 -6.13 10.72
C LYS A 50 11.63 -6.70 11.19
N ALA A 51 12.76 -6.08 10.80
CA ALA A 51 14.08 -6.48 11.26
C ALA A 51 14.29 -6.19 12.76
N ALA A 52 13.58 -5.20 13.30
CA ALA A 52 13.54 -4.91 14.74
C ALA A 52 12.62 -5.86 15.53
N GLY A 53 12.00 -6.87 14.90
CA GLY A 53 11.09 -7.80 15.55
C GLY A 53 9.73 -7.20 15.90
N LEU A 54 9.39 -6.05 15.33
CA LEU A 54 8.10 -5.39 15.54
C LEU A 54 7.04 -5.99 14.61
N GLY A 55 5.78 -5.87 15.02
CA GLY A 55 4.62 -6.30 14.23
C GLY A 55 3.36 -6.31 15.08
N ALA A 56 2.22 -5.98 14.47
CA ALA A 56 0.93 -6.08 15.14
C ALA A 56 0.66 -7.53 15.54
N ARG A 57 0.08 -7.80 16.70
CA ARG A 57 -0.38 -9.14 17.10
C ARG A 57 -1.89 -9.26 17.00
N TRP A 58 -2.44 -10.46 16.97
CA TRP A 58 -3.88 -10.60 17.16
C TRP A 58 -4.25 -10.20 18.59
N ALA A 59 -5.36 -9.47 18.74
CA ALA A 59 -5.96 -9.21 20.04
C ALA A 59 -6.68 -10.47 20.55
N GLU A 60 -6.87 -10.58 21.86
CA GLU A 60 -7.72 -11.63 22.43
C GLU A 60 -9.16 -11.49 21.92
N PRO A 61 -9.91 -12.60 21.71
CA PRO A 61 -11.25 -12.54 21.11
C PRO A 61 -12.27 -11.69 21.87
N THR A 62 -12.09 -11.48 23.17
CA THR A 62 -12.98 -10.67 24.02
C THR A 62 -12.59 -9.20 24.07
N THR A 63 -11.45 -8.82 23.49
CA THR A 63 -10.96 -7.45 23.51
C THR A 63 -11.86 -6.54 22.69
N THR A 64 -12.24 -5.39 23.26
CA THR A 64 -13.03 -4.36 22.58
C THR A 64 -12.36 -3.00 22.72
N MET A 65 -12.70 -2.07 21.83
CA MET A 65 -12.15 -0.71 21.83
C MET A 65 -13.14 0.24 22.51
N SER A 66 -12.69 1.00 23.51
CA SER A 66 -13.53 2.00 24.19
C SER A 66 -13.49 3.35 23.49
N ASP A 67 -12.31 3.77 23.06
CA ASP A 67 -12.06 5.12 22.56
C ASP A 67 -11.28 5.07 21.25
N ILE A 68 -11.82 5.73 20.22
CA ILE A 68 -11.13 5.93 18.95
C ILE A 68 -10.23 7.15 19.09
N VAL A 69 -8.93 6.97 18.82
CA VAL A 69 -7.96 8.07 18.82
C VAL A 69 -7.92 8.72 17.43
N PHE A 70 -7.84 7.92 16.38
CA PHE A 70 -7.86 8.41 14.99
C PHE A 70 -8.28 7.31 14.01
N VAL A 71 -8.63 7.73 12.80
CA VAL A 71 -8.90 6.86 11.65
C VAL A 71 -8.01 7.29 10.49
N GLN A 72 -7.32 6.33 9.88
CA GLN A 72 -6.54 6.52 8.67
C GLN A 72 -7.17 5.73 7.54
N THR A 73 -7.14 6.27 6.34
CA THR A 73 -7.68 5.61 5.15
C THR A 73 -6.61 5.50 4.09
N GLY A 74 -6.64 4.42 3.32
CA GLY A 74 -5.74 4.24 2.20
C GLY A 74 -6.40 3.47 1.06
N PHE A 75 -5.78 3.52 -0.10
CA PHE A 75 -6.19 2.71 -1.25
C PHE A 75 -4.98 2.04 -1.90
N GLY A 76 -5.23 0.96 -2.62
CA GLY A 76 -4.20 0.23 -3.31
C GLY A 76 -4.75 -0.42 -4.56
N CYS A 77 -3.99 -0.34 -5.65
CA CYS A 77 -4.38 -0.89 -6.95
C CYS A 77 -3.44 -2.02 -7.31
N ASP A 78 -3.96 -3.19 -7.67
CA ASP A 78 -3.28 -4.25 -8.41
C ASP A 78 -3.70 -4.20 -9.88
N GLN A 79 -2.81 -3.71 -10.76
CA GLN A 79 -3.11 -3.56 -12.18
C GLN A 79 -3.22 -4.89 -12.94
N HIS A 80 -2.70 -5.98 -12.37
CA HIS A 80 -2.71 -7.29 -13.00
C HIS A 80 -3.94 -8.13 -12.60
N GLY A 81 -4.49 -7.88 -11.41
CA GLY A 81 -5.64 -8.61 -10.86
C GLY A 81 -5.44 -10.12 -10.72
N THR A 82 -4.19 -10.59 -10.74
CA THR A 82 -3.85 -12.03 -10.75
C THR A 82 -3.77 -12.66 -9.37
N SER A 83 -3.80 -11.85 -8.30
CA SER A 83 -3.56 -12.31 -6.92
C SER A 83 -4.78 -12.14 -6.02
N GLY A 84 -5.98 -12.25 -6.60
CA GLY A 84 -7.22 -11.84 -5.93
C GLY A 84 -7.13 -10.38 -5.50
N ALA A 85 -7.60 -10.06 -4.29
CA ALA A 85 -7.47 -8.72 -3.73
C ALA A 85 -6.15 -8.45 -2.96
N ASN A 86 -5.31 -9.46 -2.70
CA ASN A 86 -4.24 -9.37 -1.70
C ASN A 86 -3.20 -8.28 -1.98
N LYS A 87 -2.73 -8.15 -3.23
CA LYS A 87 -1.76 -7.10 -3.60
C LYS A 87 -2.35 -5.69 -3.44
N ALA A 88 -3.62 -5.53 -3.83
CA ALA A 88 -4.33 -4.26 -3.69
C ALA A 88 -4.52 -3.90 -2.21
N VAL A 89 -4.91 -4.87 -1.38
CA VAL A 89 -5.10 -4.69 0.07
C VAL A 89 -3.79 -4.36 0.78
N ALA A 90 -2.69 -5.05 0.48
CA ALA A 90 -1.37 -4.76 1.07
C ALA A 90 -0.91 -3.33 0.73
N ARG A 91 -1.12 -2.89 -0.53
CA ARG A 91 -0.86 -1.52 -0.96
C ARG A 91 -1.73 -0.52 -0.22
N ALA A 92 -3.02 -0.82 -0.04
CA ALA A 92 -3.95 0.04 0.70
C ALA A 92 -3.59 0.19 2.18
N CYS A 93 -3.19 -0.90 2.84
CA CYS A 93 -2.74 -0.87 4.24
C CYS A 93 -1.47 -0.02 4.40
N ARG A 94 -0.52 -0.17 3.48
CA ARG A 94 0.69 0.65 3.46
C ARG A 94 0.37 2.12 3.24
N ASP A 95 -0.47 2.42 2.25
CA ASP A 95 -0.92 3.78 1.93
C ASP A 95 -1.58 4.46 3.13
N ALA A 96 -2.43 3.74 3.86
CA ALA A 96 -3.13 4.28 5.03
C ALA A 96 -2.16 4.79 6.11
N ILE A 97 -1.05 4.08 6.36
CA ILE A 97 -0.13 4.39 7.46
C ILE A 97 1.14 5.14 7.05
N MET A 98 1.52 5.13 5.76
CA MET A 98 2.88 5.55 5.37
C MET A 98 3.18 7.04 5.51
N PHE A 99 2.15 7.89 5.47
CA PHE A 99 2.33 9.35 5.55
C PHE A 99 2.08 9.91 6.97
N ASN A 100 1.77 9.05 7.94
CA ASN A 100 1.45 9.43 9.29
C ASN A 100 2.48 8.88 10.28
N ALA A 101 2.86 9.70 11.26
CA ALA A 101 3.66 9.27 12.39
C ALA A 101 2.91 9.59 13.68
N LEU A 102 2.96 8.67 14.65
CA LEU A 102 2.22 8.77 15.91
C LEU A 102 3.20 8.77 17.09
N PRO A 103 4.09 9.76 17.20
CA PRO A 103 5.15 9.76 18.21
C PRO A 103 4.59 9.71 19.63
N TYR A 104 3.49 10.43 19.88
CA TYR A 104 2.86 10.56 21.20
C TYR A 104 1.95 9.38 21.58
N MET A 105 1.72 8.42 20.68
CA MET A 105 0.86 7.27 20.97
C MET A 105 1.38 6.43 22.14
N GLU A 106 2.71 6.39 22.31
CA GLU A 106 3.37 5.75 23.46
C GLU A 106 2.85 6.32 24.79
N ASN A 107 2.76 7.66 24.89
CA ASN A 107 2.29 8.35 26.09
C ASN A 107 0.80 8.10 26.32
N ILE A 108 -0.03 8.17 25.27
CA ILE A 108 -1.47 7.92 25.38
C ILE A 108 -1.73 6.53 25.98
N MET A 109 -0.99 5.50 25.55
CA MET A 109 -1.14 4.15 26.10
C MET A 109 -0.74 4.09 27.59
N ARG A 110 0.40 4.67 27.94
CA ARG A 110 0.92 4.68 29.32
C ARG A 110 0.01 5.45 30.29
N ASP A 111 -0.53 6.58 29.86
CA ASP A 111 -1.46 7.38 30.66
C ASP A 111 -2.79 6.64 30.93
N ASN A 112 -3.10 5.62 30.12
CA ASN A 112 -4.24 4.71 30.31
C ASN A 112 -3.87 3.40 31.05
N GLY A 113 -2.66 3.30 31.61
CA GLY A 113 -2.22 2.14 32.38
C GLY A 113 -1.75 0.95 31.55
N LEU A 114 -1.46 1.15 30.26
CA LEU A 114 -0.97 0.13 29.32
C LEU A 114 0.56 0.23 29.12
N ALA A 115 1.16 -0.79 28.51
CA ALA A 115 2.62 -0.89 28.43
C ALA A 115 3.24 0.06 27.38
N GLY A 116 2.56 0.31 26.28
CA GLY A 116 3.07 1.14 25.17
C GLY A 116 2.26 0.93 23.88
N ARG A 117 2.84 1.33 22.74
CA ARG A 117 2.20 1.22 21.40
C ARG A 117 1.78 -0.21 21.03
N GLU A 118 2.39 -1.23 21.61
CA GLU A 118 2.02 -2.64 21.45
C GLU A 118 0.61 -2.97 21.96
N ASP A 119 0.05 -2.14 22.83
CA ASP A 119 -1.27 -2.32 23.42
C ASP A 119 -2.37 -1.50 22.75
N MET A 120 -2.03 -0.65 21.78
CA MET A 120 -3.05 0.04 21.00
C MET A 120 -3.87 -0.97 20.19
N LEU A 121 -5.18 -0.77 20.09
CA LEU A 121 -6.02 -1.60 19.24
C LEU A 121 -6.05 -1.07 17.82
N ILE A 122 -6.02 -1.99 16.85
CA ILE A 122 -6.18 -1.70 15.43
C ILE A 122 -7.42 -2.44 14.95
N ASN A 123 -8.42 -1.70 14.49
CA ASN A 123 -9.55 -2.23 13.75
C ASN A 123 -9.38 -1.89 12.27
N VAL A 124 -9.36 -2.92 11.41
CA VAL A 124 -9.20 -2.75 9.96
C VAL A 124 -10.46 -3.17 9.25
N ARG A 125 -10.99 -2.25 8.45
CA ARG A 125 -12.06 -2.52 7.49
C ARG A 125 -11.52 -2.44 6.07
N VAL A 126 -11.74 -3.49 5.30
CA VAL A 126 -11.21 -3.66 3.93
C VAL A 126 -12.37 -3.72 2.95
N GLY A 127 -12.41 -2.79 2.00
CA GLY A 127 -13.37 -2.77 0.89
C GLY A 127 -12.72 -3.25 -0.41
N VAL A 128 -13.27 -4.33 -0.98
CA VAL A 128 -12.79 -4.96 -2.23
C VAL A 128 -13.99 -5.35 -3.12
N PRO A 129 -13.82 -5.58 -4.44
CA PRO A 129 -14.89 -6.08 -5.29
C PRO A 129 -15.60 -7.30 -4.70
N SER A 130 -16.92 -7.38 -4.88
CA SER A 130 -17.78 -8.34 -4.17
C SER A 130 -17.35 -9.81 -4.32
N ASP A 131 -16.88 -10.18 -5.50
CA ASP A 131 -16.41 -11.54 -5.82
C ASP A 131 -15.05 -11.87 -5.18
N LEU A 132 -14.32 -10.86 -4.69
CA LEU A 132 -13.00 -10.99 -4.11
C LEU A 132 -12.98 -10.89 -2.58
N VAL A 133 -14.12 -10.68 -1.92
CA VAL A 133 -14.23 -10.57 -0.44
C VAL A 133 -13.58 -11.76 0.27
N ASN A 134 -13.83 -12.98 -0.22
CA ASN A 134 -13.27 -14.21 0.38
C ASN A 134 -11.82 -14.49 -0.03
N SER A 135 -11.21 -13.65 -0.88
CA SER A 135 -9.84 -13.82 -1.36
C SER A 135 -8.79 -13.11 -0.49
N VAL A 136 -9.24 -12.29 0.47
CA VAL A 136 -8.37 -11.47 1.32
C VAL A 136 -7.70 -12.33 2.39
N ASP A 137 -6.38 -12.34 2.39
CA ASP A 137 -5.53 -12.93 3.42
C ASP A 137 -5.42 -11.94 4.60
N VAL A 138 -6.18 -12.23 5.66
CA VAL A 138 -6.21 -11.41 6.88
C VAL A 138 -4.89 -11.44 7.64
N GLU A 139 -4.07 -12.49 7.47
CA GLU A 139 -2.75 -12.58 8.10
C GLU A 139 -1.77 -11.61 7.41
N ALA A 140 -1.85 -11.50 6.09
CA ALA A 140 -1.11 -10.49 5.33
C ALA A 140 -1.52 -9.07 5.72
N VAL A 141 -2.82 -8.82 5.98
CA VAL A 141 -3.31 -7.54 6.52
C VAL A 141 -2.63 -7.23 7.85
N ARG A 142 -2.67 -8.16 8.83
CA ARG A 142 -2.01 -7.99 10.12
C ARG A 142 -0.52 -7.67 9.97
N SER A 143 0.17 -8.41 9.09
CA SER A 143 1.60 -8.25 8.83
C SER A 143 1.99 -6.92 8.19
N SER A 144 1.01 -6.08 7.80
CA SER A 144 1.26 -4.74 7.25
C SER A 144 1.45 -3.67 8.33
N PHE A 145 1.19 -3.99 9.60
CA PHE A 145 1.21 -3.03 10.71
C PHE A 145 2.39 -3.30 11.67
N PRO A 146 3.14 -2.26 12.06
CA PRO A 146 4.35 -2.41 12.90
C PRO A 146 4.07 -2.58 14.40
N TYR A 147 2.90 -2.19 14.90
CA TYR A 147 2.58 -2.19 16.33
C TYR A 147 1.11 -2.57 16.56
N GLY A 148 0.73 -2.74 17.83
CA GLY A 148 -0.66 -2.86 18.27
C GLY A 148 -1.23 -4.27 18.24
N GLN A 149 -2.46 -4.38 18.71
CA GLN A 149 -3.26 -5.59 18.71
C GLN A 149 -4.41 -5.45 17.71
N MET A 150 -4.44 -6.31 16.70
CA MET A 150 -5.44 -6.31 15.65
C MET A 150 -6.70 -7.03 16.12
N LEU A 151 -7.81 -6.30 16.07
CA LEU A 151 -9.16 -6.86 16.16
C LEU A 151 -9.51 -7.61 14.87
N PRO A 152 -10.55 -8.47 14.87
CA PRO A 152 -10.97 -9.17 13.65
C PRO A 152 -11.14 -8.22 12.46
N VAL A 153 -10.49 -8.57 11.34
CA VAL A 153 -10.53 -7.77 10.11
C VAL A 153 -11.91 -7.91 9.46
N GLU A 154 -12.59 -6.80 9.23
CA GLU A 154 -13.85 -6.78 8.52
C GLU A 154 -13.60 -6.60 7.02
N VAL A 155 -13.89 -7.62 6.22
CA VAL A 155 -13.81 -7.53 4.75
C VAL A 155 -15.21 -7.38 4.18
N VAL A 156 -15.42 -6.33 3.40
CA VAL A 156 -16.73 -5.97 2.82
C VAL A 156 -16.65 -5.76 1.32
N SER A 157 -17.80 -5.92 0.66
CA SER A 157 -17.96 -5.49 -0.73
C SER A 157 -17.80 -3.97 -0.85
N GLY A 158 -16.94 -3.53 -1.75
CA GLY A 158 -16.60 -2.14 -2.01
C GLY A 158 -15.49 -2.04 -3.06
N GLY A 159 -14.55 -1.11 -2.89
CA GLY A 159 -13.41 -0.95 -3.80
C GLY A 159 -13.83 -0.58 -5.22
N LEU A 160 -13.00 -0.98 -6.20
CA LEU A 160 -13.27 -0.80 -7.63
C LEU A 160 -12.55 -1.88 -8.43
N ASP A 161 -13.11 -2.33 -9.54
CA ASP A 161 -12.37 -3.03 -10.59
C ASP A 161 -12.63 -2.38 -11.95
N PHE A 162 -11.63 -2.49 -12.84
CA PHE A 162 -11.67 -1.87 -14.16
C PHE A 162 -10.74 -2.61 -15.12
N ALA A 163 -10.95 -2.45 -16.43
CA ALA A 163 -10.03 -2.96 -17.45
C ALA A 163 -8.81 -2.04 -17.55
N SER A 164 -7.60 -2.61 -17.46
CA SER A 164 -6.34 -1.88 -17.68
C SER A 164 -6.06 -1.63 -19.17
N GLY A 165 -6.79 -2.30 -20.06
CA GLY A 165 -6.74 -2.13 -21.50
C GLY A 165 -5.66 -3.00 -22.18
N ARG A 166 -4.98 -3.87 -21.42
CA ARG A 166 -3.98 -4.79 -21.98
C ARG A 166 -3.75 -5.98 -21.06
N VAL A 167 -3.83 -7.19 -21.63
CA VAL A 167 -3.33 -8.41 -21.00
C VAL A 167 -1.83 -8.54 -21.31
N VAL A 168 -0.99 -8.54 -20.27
CA VAL A 168 0.45 -8.77 -20.42
C VAL A 168 0.77 -10.19 -19.97
N THR A 169 0.60 -11.15 -20.87
CA THR A 169 0.83 -12.59 -20.59
C THR A 169 2.24 -12.90 -20.09
N ALA A 170 3.25 -12.13 -20.52
CA ALA A 170 4.63 -12.23 -20.03
C ALA A 170 4.78 -11.91 -18.53
N LEU A 171 3.82 -11.20 -17.93
CA LEU A 171 3.77 -10.88 -16.49
C LEU A 171 2.77 -11.79 -15.75
N GLY A 172 2.20 -12.79 -16.42
CA GLY A 172 1.27 -13.77 -15.84
C GLY A 172 -0.20 -13.34 -15.88
N ASP A 173 -0.55 -12.27 -16.59
CA ASP A 173 -1.93 -11.82 -16.72
C ASP A 173 -2.77 -12.85 -17.48
N THR A 174 -3.93 -13.18 -16.92
CA THR A 174 -4.91 -14.10 -17.56
C THR A 174 -6.14 -13.37 -18.09
N HIS A 175 -6.44 -12.19 -17.55
CA HIS A 175 -7.61 -11.38 -17.88
C HIS A 175 -7.25 -9.90 -17.81
N ASP A 176 -8.01 -9.04 -18.51
CA ASP A 176 -7.87 -7.58 -18.44
C ASP A 176 -8.67 -7.03 -17.26
N ARG A 177 -8.11 -7.15 -16.05
CA ARG A 177 -8.77 -6.72 -14.81
C ARG A 177 -7.74 -6.16 -13.83
N ALA A 178 -7.87 -4.88 -13.51
CA ALA A 178 -7.24 -4.25 -12.37
C ALA A 178 -8.20 -4.24 -11.17
N VAL A 179 -7.65 -4.38 -9.97
CA VAL A 179 -8.39 -4.42 -8.70
C VAL A 179 -7.91 -3.30 -7.79
N VAL A 180 -8.84 -2.52 -7.26
CA VAL A 180 -8.58 -1.48 -6.26
C VAL A 180 -9.26 -1.86 -4.96
N ALA A 181 -8.46 -1.87 -3.89
CA ALA A 181 -8.93 -2.01 -2.52
C ALA A 181 -8.89 -0.65 -1.81
N CYS A 182 -9.85 -0.43 -0.92
CA CYS A 182 -9.83 0.68 0.04
C CYS A 182 -9.76 0.10 1.45
N VAL A 183 -9.07 0.78 2.37
CA VAL A 183 -9.02 0.38 3.78
C VAL A 183 -9.29 1.56 4.70
N ALA A 184 -9.94 1.28 5.82
CA ALA A 184 -10.03 2.17 6.97
C ALA A 184 -9.36 1.48 8.15
N VAL A 185 -8.35 2.13 8.72
CA VAL A 185 -7.56 1.69 9.87
C VAL A 185 -7.95 2.59 11.03
N THR A 186 -8.72 2.05 11.95
CA THR A 186 -9.13 2.73 13.18
C THR A 186 -8.19 2.32 14.30
N VAL A 187 -7.61 3.29 14.99
CA VAL A 187 -6.73 3.04 16.13
C VAL A 187 -7.36 3.61 17.39
N GLY A 188 -7.29 2.83 18.46
CA GLY A 188 -7.96 3.17 19.70
C GLY A 188 -7.36 2.49 20.92
N ILE A 189 -8.00 2.76 22.06
CA ILE A 189 -7.63 2.27 23.37
C ILE A 189 -8.49 1.05 23.71
N PRO A 190 -7.92 -0.05 24.24
CA PRO A 190 -8.69 -1.16 24.80
C PRO A 190 -9.67 -0.70 25.89
N ALA A 191 -10.86 -1.29 25.91
CA ALA A 191 -11.79 -1.14 27.02
C ALA A 191 -11.20 -1.72 28.32
N LYS A 192 -11.56 -1.08 29.45
CA LYS A 192 -11.13 -1.49 30.80
C LYS A 192 -11.84 -2.74 31.31
#